data_AF-I9HWK4-F1
#
_entry.id   AF-I9HWK4-F1
#
_cell.length_a   1.000
_cell.length_b   1.000
_cell.length_c   1.000
_cell.angle_alpha   90.00
_cell.angle_beta   90.00
_cell.angle_gamma   90.00
#
_symmetry.space_group_name_H-M   'P 1'
#
loop_
_entity.id
_entity.type
_entity.pdbx_description
1 polymer ?
#
loop_
_entity_poly.entity_id
_entity_poly.type
_entity_poly.pdbx_seq_one_letter_code
_entity_poly.pdbx_strand_id
1 'polypeptide(L)'
;MILIVNQQGVNMDVKKKIFLFLLIGGVTVIQAQKNERFTPPNMTQKTHTFALPELQIDSTFITNLNTEYTAEGGIISSRGESAFSGEFAKAGLPMPTIIEANGGIPVALISNFGGDGLTVQTSNGTHSIIVGSKHPNGRAVTTGHEVIGHGRSLSLGRGQANQHIDAIRTENLILRVMGIGYINNGSNHGPRVIIPNPSILPGFR
;
A
#
# COMPACT_ATOMS: atom_id res chain seq x y z
N MET A 1 -4.55 5.16 50.94
CA MET A 1 -5.11 5.30 49.58
C MET A 1 -3.95 5.40 48.60
N ILE A 2 -3.57 4.28 47.99
CA ILE A 2 -2.58 4.23 46.90
C ILE A 2 -3.25 3.40 45.81
N LEU A 3 -3.56 4.05 44.69
CA LEU A 3 -4.25 3.47 43.55
C LEU A 3 -3.26 2.55 42.80
N ILE A 4 -3.56 1.27 42.74
CA ILE A 4 -2.89 0.30 41.86
C ILE A 4 -3.44 0.54 40.45
N VAL A 5 -2.61 1.02 39.52
CA VAL A 5 -2.98 1.08 38.10
C VAL A 5 -2.73 -0.29 37.48
N ASN A 6 -3.83 -0.98 37.19
CA ASN A 6 -3.92 -2.28 36.56
C ASN A 6 -3.50 -2.15 35.07
N GLN A 7 -2.42 -2.83 34.67
CA GLN A 7 -2.07 -3.00 33.25
C GLN A 7 -3.11 -3.89 32.58
N GLN A 8 -4.14 -3.28 31.98
CA GLN A 8 -5.09 -4.03 31.16
C GLN A 8 -4.43 -4.47 29.86
N GLY A 9 -4.49 -5.78 29.64
CA GLY A 9 -3.81 -6.50 28.57
C GLY A 9 -4.27 -6.09 27.18
N VAL A 10 -3.29 -5.77 26.32
CA VAL A 10 -3.47 -5.84 24.88
C VAL A 10 -3.88 -7.27 24.54
N ASN A 11 -5.06 -7.40 23.93
CA ASN A 11 -5.68 -8.65 23.50
C ASN A 11 -4.66 -9.54 22.78
N MET A 12 -4.56 -10.80 23.19
CA MET A 12 -3.59 -11.78 22.67
C MET A 12 -3.71 -11.96 21.15
N ASP A 13 -4.89 -11.67 20.59
CA ASP A 13 -5.16 -11.71 19.15
C ASP A 13 -4.53 -10.54 18.37
N VAL A 14 -4.46 -9.35 19.00
CA VAL A 14 -3.77 -8.17 18.45
C VAL A 14 -2.25 -8.38 18.48
N LYS A 15 -1.73 -9.01 19.54
CA LYS A 15 -0.30 -9.38 19.62
C LYS A 15 0.10 -10.36 18.52
N LYS A 16 -0.73 -11.37 18.22
CA LYS A 16 -0.50 -12.32 17.13
C LYS A 16 -0.52 -11.64 15.75
N LYS A 17 -1.42 -10.68 15.54
CA LYS A 17 -1.52 -9.92 14.28
C LYS A 17 -0.35 -8.94 14.06
N ILE A 18 0.11 -8.27 15.12
CA ILE A 18 1.31 -7.42 15.08
C ILE A 18 2.57 -8.26 14.83
N PHE A 19 2.67 -9.43 15.48
CA PHE A 19 3.78 -10.35 15.25
C PHE A 19 3.76 -10.91 13.82
N LEU A 20 2.57 -11.19 13.27
CA LEU A 20 2.38 -11.59 11.87
C LEU A 20 2.77 -10.47 10.90
N PHE A 21 2.52 -9.20 11.21
CA PHE A 21 2.95 -8.06 10.40
C PHE A 21 4.48 -7.90 10.38
N LEU A 22 5.13 -8.09 11.53
CA LEU A 22 6.60 -8.13 11.63
C LEU A 22 7.18 -9.38 10.92
N LEU A 23 6.45 -10.50 10.92
CA LEU A 23 6.83 -11.70 10.20
C LEU A 23 6.64 -11.54 8.68
N ILE A 24 5.56 -10.91 8.20
CA ILE A 24 5.33 -10.69 6.77
C ILE A 24 6.30 -9.62 6.22
N GLY A 25 6.55 -8.55 6.97
CA GLY A 25 7.58 -7.55 6.64
C GLY A 25 9.01 -8.13 6.69
N GLY A 26 9.28 -9.08 7.59
CA GLY A 26 10.58 -9.76 7.67
C GLY A 26 10.78 -10.87 6.64
N VAL A 27 9.75 -11.66 6.33
CA VAL A 27 9.86 -12.83 5.44
C VAL A 27 9.82 -12.43 3.95
N THR A 28 9.16 -11.32 3.61
CA THR A 28 9.24 -10.74 2.25
C THR A 28 10.62 -10.17 1.92
N VAL A 29 11.39 -9.74 2.93
CA VAL A 29 12.80 -9.35 2.78
C VAL A 29 13.71 -10.59 2.66
N ILE A 30 13.38 -11.71 3.31
CA ILE A 30 14.18 -12.95 3.29
C ILE A 30 14.04 -13.73 1.98
N GLN A 31 12.88 -13.73 1.32
CA GLN A 31 12.72 -14.46 0.05
C GLN A 31 13.27 -13.73 -1.19
N ALA A 32 13.69 -12.46 -1.05
CA ALA A 32 14.16 -11.63 -2.16
C ALA A 32 15.69 -11.66 -2.39
N GLN A 33 16.48 -12.39 -1.59
CA GLN A 33 17.93 -12.33 -1.68
C GLN A 33 18.54 -13.71 -1.91
N LYS A 34 18.78 -14.04 -3.18
CA LYS A 34 19.88 -14.92 -3.55
C LYS A 34 21.18 -14.29 -3.02
N ASN A 35 21.65 -14.81 -1.89
CA ASN A 35 23.05 -15.13 -1.60
C ASN A 35 24.13 -14.02 -1.63
N GLU A 36 23.83 -12.79 -1.18
CA GLU A 36 24.88 -11.91 -0.67
C GLU A 36 24.58 -11.53 0.78
N ARG A 37 25.57 -11.73 1.67
CA ARG A 37 25.44 -11.53 3.12
C ARG A 37 25.21 -10.04 3.40
N PHE A 38 23.95 -9.63 3.49
CA PHE A 38 23.57 -8.39 4.14
C PHE A 38 24.11 -8.43 5.58
N THR A 39 25.02 -7.54 5.92
CA THR A 39 25.41 -7.33 7.32
C THR A 39 24.35 -6.42 7.92
N PRO A 40 23.47 -6.93 8.80
CA PRO A 40 22.40 -6.12 9.36
C PRO A 40 22.99 -4.92 10.11
N PRO A 41 22.36 -3.74 10.07
CA PRO A 41 22.78 -2.63 10.91
C PRO A 41 22.77 -3.07 12.38
N ASN A 42 23.69 -2.52 13.17
CA ASN A 42 23.79 -2.84 14.59
C ASN A 42 22.51 -2.41 15.34
N MET A 43 21.66 -3.39 15.65
CA MET A 43 20.36 -3.23 16.31
C MET A 43 20.46 -2.94 17.83
N THR A 44 21.66 -2.67 18.37
CA THR A 44 21.82 -2.34 19.80
C THR A 44 21.30 -0.94 20.17
N GLN A 45 20.84 -0.13 19.20
CA GLN A 45 20.01 1.01 19.51
C GLN A 45 18.60 0.53 19.91
N LYS A 46 18.34 0.55 21.23
CA LYS A 46 17.00 0.40 21.79
C LYS A 46 16.13 1.55 21.27
N THR A 47 15.19 1.25 20.39
CA THR A 47 14.12 2.13 19.89
C THR A 47 14.55 3.15 18.82
N HIS A 48 14.21 2.87 17.56
CA HIS A 48 13.85 3.92 16.62
C HIS A 48 12.36 4.21 16.85
N THR A 49 12.06 5.24 17.63
CA THR A 49 10.69 5.72 17.80
C THR A 49 10.33 6.52 16.55
N PHE A 50 9.61 5.90 15.61
CA PHE A 50 8.80 6.68 14.68
C PHE A 50 7.65 7.24 15.51
N ALA A 51 7.61 8.56 15.69
CA ALA A 51 6.43 9.19 16.22
C ALA A 51 5.29 8.94 15.22
N LEU A 52 4.43 7.98 15.55
CA LEU A 52 3.19 7.65 14.83
C LEU A 52 2.17 8.81 14.64
N PRO A 53 2.24 10.01 15.29
CA PRO A 53 1.31 11.10 14.98
C PRO A 53 1.44 11.61 13.54
N GLU A 54 2.58 11.38 12.90
CA GLU A 54 2.81 11.81 11.53
C GLU A 54 2.15 10.84 10.57
N LEU A 55 2.46 9.54 10.54
CA LEU A 55 1.89 8.67 9.49
C LEU A 55 0.36 8.42 9.60
N GLN A 56 -0.29 8.68 10.74
CA GLN A 56 -1.70 8.30 11.05
C GLN A 56 -2.09 6.90 10.51
N ILE A 57 -1.19 5.94 10.64
CA ILE A 57 -1.51 4.52 10.44
C ILE A 57 -1.99 4.02 11.80
N ASP A 58 -3.30 4.06 12.01
CA ASP A 58 -3.90 3.50 13.22
C ASP A 58 -4.34 2.05 13.00
N SER A 59 -4.78 1.40 14.07
CA SER A 59 -5.29 0.03 13.99
C SER A 59 -6.54 -0.09 13.12
N THR A 60 -7.32 0.97 12.98
CA THR A 60 -8.56 0.99 12.18
C THR A 60 -8.21 0.90 10.70
N PHE A 61 -7.30 1.76 10.24
CA PHE A 61 -6.75 1.72 8.89
C PHE A 61 -6.15 0.34 8.57
N ILE A 62 -5.31 -0.20 9.47
CA ILE A 62 -4.70 -1.52 9.27
C ILE A 62 -5.76 -2.62 9.17
N THR A 63 -6.77 -2.60 10.05
CA THR A 63 -7.81 -3.64 10.09
C THR A 63 -8.72 -3.61 8.86
N ASN A 64 -8.88 -2.42 8.27
CA ASN A 64 -9.77 -2.21 7.14
C ASN A 64 -9.05 -2.22 5.77
N LEU A 65 -7.74 -2.41 5.77
CA LEU A 65 -6.94 -2.54 4.56
C LEU A 65 -7.09 -3.95 3.97
N ASN A 66 -7.43 -4.01 2.68
CA ASN A 66 -7.34 -5.22 1.88
C ASN A 66 -6.23 -5.07 0.84
N THR A 67 -5.36 -6.07 0.71
CA THR A 67 -4.31 -6.07 -0.29
C THR A 67 -4.18 -7.44 -0.93
N GLU A 68 -4.20 -7.46 -2.26
CA GLU A 68 -3.98 -8.66 -3.06
C GLU A 68 -2.68 -8.54 -3.84
N TYR A 69 -1.93 -9.65 -3.91
CA TYR A 69 -0.73 -9.76 -4.73
C TYR A 69 -1.04 -10.75 -5.84
N THR A 70 -0.96 -10.29 -7.09
CA THR A 70 -1.28 -11.11 -8.25
C THR A 70 -0.11 -11.12 -9.24
N ALA A 71 -0.03 -12.17 -10.06
CA ALA A 71 0.85 -12.19 -11.23
C ALA A 71 0.22 -11.36 -12.36
N GLU A 72 0.96 -11.10 -13.44
CA GLU A 72 0.52 -10.21 -14.53
C GLU A 72 -0.62 -10.75 -15.41
N GLY A 73 -1.09 -11.97 -15.14
CA GLY A 73 -2.12 -12.64 -15.92
C GLY A 73 -3.19 -13.27 -15.04
N GLY A 74 -4.26 -13.73 -15.69
CA GLY A 74 -5.43 -14.31 -15.03
C GLY A 74 -6.43 -13.25 -14.58
N ILE A 75 -7.21 -13.62 -13.56
CA ILE A 75 -8.26 -12.79 -12.97
C ILE A 75 -7.91 -12.45 -11.51
N ILE A 76 -8.46 -11.34 -11.02
CA ILE A 76 -8.36 -10.97 -9.61
C ILE A 76 -9.29 -11.83 -8.75
N SER A 77 -9.15 -11.76 -7.42
CA SER A 77 -10.02 -12.52 -6.53
C SER A 77 -11.47 -12.02 -6.57
N SER A 78 -12.41 -12.82 -6.07
CA SER A 78 -13.81 -12.39 -5.91
C SER A 78 -13.98 -11.18 -4.98
N ARG A 79 -13.06 -11.00 -4.01
CA ARG A 79 -13.04 -9.80 -3.15
C ARG A 79 -12.58 -8.57 -3.94
N GLY A 80 -11.57 -8.73 -4.78
CA GLY A 80 -11.14 -7.70 -5.73
C GLY A 80 -12.27 -7.35 -6.70
N GLU A 81 -12.94 -8.35 -7.28
CA GLU A 81 -14.08 -8.11 -8.16
C GLU A 81 -15.17 -7.29 -7.49
N SER A 82 -15.55 -7.63 -6.26
CA SER A 82 -16.53 -6.88 -5.48
C SER A 82 -16.10 -5.42 -5.22
N ALA A 83 -14.81 -5.19 -4.98
CA ALA A 83 -14.30 -3.86 -4.71
C ALA A 83 -14.19 -2.98 -5.97
N PHE A 84 -13.80 -3.56 -7.12
CA PHE A 84 -13.45 -2.80 -8.32
C PHE A 84 -14.56 -2.71 -9.38
N SER A 85 -15.53 -3.65 -9.40
CA SER A 85 -16.57 -3.70 -10.43
C SER A 85 -17.34 -2.38 -10.56
N GLY A 86 -17.73 -1.79 -9.43
CA GLY A 86 -18.46 -0.52 -9.41
C GLY A 86 -17.63 0.64 -9.95
N GLU A 87 -16.34 0.70 -9.65
CA GLU A 87 -15.44 1.75 -10.12
C GLU A 87 -15.18 1.64 -11.63
N PHE A 88 -14.99 0.42 -12.14
CA PHE A 88 -14.85 0.21 -13.58
C PHE A 88 -16.15 0.49 -14.35
N ALA A 89 -17.31 0.14 -13.79
CA ALA A 89 -18.59 0.50 -14.38
C ALA A 89 -18.78 2.02 -14.45
N LYS A 90 -18.40 2.77 -13.39
CA LYS A 90 -18.40 4.25 -13.39
C LYS A 90 -17.43 4.83 -14.43
N ALA A 91 -16.33 4.13 -14.71
CA ALA A 91 -15.41 4.48 -15.78
C ALA A 91 -15.92 4.11 -17.20
N GLY A 92 -17.15 3.57 -17.31
CA GLY A 92 -17.81 3.27 -18.59
C GLY A 92 -17.52 1.88 -19.14
N LEU A 93 -16.93 0.98 -18.36
CA LEU A 93 -16.64 -0.38 -18.81
C LEU A 93 -17.88 -1.30 -18.70
N PRO A 94 -18.13 -2.15 -19.71
CA PRO A 94 -19.24 -3.10 -19.70
C PRO A 94 -18.91 -4.32 -18.82
N MET A 95 -18.90 -4.11 -17.49
CA MET A 95 -18.43 -5.11 -16.52
C MET A 95 -19.11 -6.47 -16.61
N PRO A 96 -20.44 -6.59 -16.80
CA PRO A 96 -21.08 -7.90 -16.96
C PRO A 96 -20.50 -8.70 -18.13
N THR A 97 -20.30 -8.06 -19.28
CA THR A 97 -19.73 -8.70 -20.47
C THR A 97 -18.26 -9.08 -20.26
N ILE A 98 -17.48 -8.23 -19.60
CA ILE A 98 -16.07 -8.51 -19.28
C ILE A 98 -15.98 -9.74 -18.36
N ILE A 99 -16.77 -9.77 -17.30
CA ILE A 99 -16.77 -10.86 -16.31
C ILE A 99 -17.23 -12.16 -16.97
N GLU A 100 -18.30 -12.14 -17.75
CA GLU A 100 -18.80 -13.32 -18.47
C GLU A 100 -17.75 -13.88 -19.43
N ALA A 101 -17.08 -13.03 -20.20
CA ALA A 101 -16.09 -13.45 -21.20
C ALA A 101 -14.80 -14.03 -20.59
N ASN A 102 -14.44 -13.63 -19.37
CA ASN A 102 -13.16 -13.98 -18.75
C ASN A 102 -13.30 -14.86 -17.50
N GLY A 103 -14.52 -15.11 -17.01
CA GLY A 103 -14.77 -15.79 -15.74
C GLY A 103 -14.44 -14.95 -14.50
N GLY A 104 -14.30 -13.63 -14.64
CA GLY A 104 -13.92 -12.68 -13.60
C GLY A 104 -13.27 -11.41 -14.17
N ILE A 105 -12.81 -10.49 -13.32
CA ILE A 105 -12.09 -9.30 -13.78
C ILE A 105 -10.63 -9.65 -14.10
N PRO A 106 -10.15 -9.44 -15.35
CA PRO A 106 -8.76 -9.71 -15.72
C PRO A 106 -7.79 -8.77 -15.01
N VAL A 107 -6.62 -9.30 -14.60
CA VAL A 107 -5.52 -8.49 -14.05
C VAL A 107 -5.06 -7.41 -15.03
N ALA A 108 -5.15 -7.67 -16.35
CA ALA A 108 -4.83 -6.68 -17.38
C ALA A 108 -5.64 -5.37 -17.22
N LEU A 109 -6.86 -5.44 -16.68
CA LEU A 109 -7.67 -4.27 -16.42
C LEU A 109 -7.09 -3.41 -15.28
N ILE A 110 -6.56 -4.06 -14.23
CA ILE A 110 -5.81 -3.38 -13.15
C ILE A 110 -4.60 -2.66 -13.76
N SER A 111 -3.82 -3.36 -14.57
CA SER A 111 -2.62 -2.78 -15.19
C SER A 111 -2.91 -1.65 -16.17
N ASN A 112 -4.03 -1.71 -16.88
CA ASN A 112 -4.41 -0.62 -17.80
C ASN A 112 -4.77 0.67 -17.06
N PHE A 113 -5.30 0.58 -15.85
CA PHE A 113 -5.72 1.75 -15.07
C PHE A 113 -4.63 2.27 -14.14
N GLY A 114 -3.85 1.39 -13.50
CA GLY A 114 -2.86 1.78 -12.49
C GLY A 114 -1.44 1.26 -12.74
N GLY A 115 -1.21 0.52 -13.83
CA GLY A 115 0.12 -0.03 -14.16
C GLY A 115 0.50 -1.23 -13.29
N ASP A 116 1.29 -0.98 -12.26
CA ASP A 116 1.84 -2.03 -11.39
C ASP A 116 0.97 -2.30 -10.16
N GLY A 117 -0.04 -1.46 -9.93
CA GLY A 117 -1.05 -1.69 -8.93
C GLY A 117 -2.22 -0.73 -9.10
N LEU A 118 -3.30 -0.96 -8.37
CA LEU A 118 -4.42 -0.03 -8.33
C LEU A 118 -5.10 -0.12 -6.98
N THR A 119 -5.54 1.03 -6.47
CA THR A 119 -6.21 1.14 -5.19
C THR A 119 -7.55 1.84 -5.32
N VAL A 120 -8.58 1.28 -4.69
CA VAL A 120 -9.93 1.86 -4.62
C VAL A 120 -10.40 1.99 -3.19
N GLN A 121 -11.28 2.96 -2.96
CA GLN A 121 -11.99 3.09 -1.70
C GLN A 121 -13.14 2.08 -1.63
N THR A 122 -13.35 1.51 -0.46
CA THR A 122 -14.46 0.63 -0.13
C THR A 122 -15.29 1.25 1.00
N SER A 123 -16.44 0.65 1.34
CA SER A 123 -17.27 1.14 2.45
C SER A 123 -16.56 1.14 3.80
N ASN A 124 -15.59 0.25 4.00
CA ASN A 124 -14.92 0.07 5.29
C ASN A 124 -13.47 0.55 5.30
N GLY A 125 -12.85 0.80 4.14
CA GLY A 125 -11.44 1.17 4.03
C GLY A 125 -10.99 1.20 2.57
N THR A 126 -9.93 0.49 2.24
CA THR A 126 -9.39 0.44 0.87
C THR A 126 -9.05 -0.96 0.44
N HIS A 127 -9.05 -1.17 -0.88
CA HIS A 127 -8.61 -2.39 -1.51
C HIS A 127 -7.53 -2.05 -2.54
N SER A 128 -6.33 -2.57 -2.34
CA SER A 128 -5.20 -2.45 -3.26
C SER A 128 -4.90 -3.78 -3.94
N ILE A 129 -4.68 -3.76 -5.25
CA ILE A 129 -4.17 -4.91 -6.00
C ILE A 129 -2.77 -4.55 -6.48
N ILE A 130 -1.78 -5.38 -6.16
CA ILE A 130 -0.39 -5.23 -6.58
C ILE A 130 -0.08 -6.27 -7.64
N VAL A 131 0.28 -5.82 -8.84
CA VAL A 131 0.50 -6.65 -10.02
C VAL A 131 1.99 -6.88 -10.25
N GLY A 132 2.42 -8.13 -10.08
CA GLY A 132 3.76 -8.56 -10.42
C GLY A 132 4.86 -7.79 -9.67
N SER A 133 5.99 -7.57 -10.34
CA SER A 133 7.17 -6.89 -9.76
C SER A 133 7.83 -5.96 -10.78
N LYS A 134 7.01 -5.33 -11.63
CA LYS A 134 7.47 -4.52 -12.76
C LYS A 134 8.15 -3.23 -12.37
N HIS A 135 7.82 -2.69 -11.20
CA HIS A 135 8.43 -1.46 -10.74
C HIS A 135 9.94 -1.64 -10.63
N PRO A 136 10.76 -0.78 -11.26
CA PRO A 136 12.21 -1.00 -11.38
C PRO A 136 12.92 -1.05 -10.02
N ASN A 137 12.30 -0.43 -9.00
CA ASN A 137 12.81 -0.41 -7.62
C ASN A 137 12.13 -1.46 -6.72
N GLY A 138 11.41 -2.41 -7.30
CA GLY A 138 10.82 -3.56 -6.63
C GLY A 138 9.41 -3.36 -6.10
N ARG A 139 8.74 -4.48 -5.81
CA ARG A 139 7.34 -4.56 -5.38
C ARG A 139 7.05 -3.80 -4.09
N ALA A 140 8.03 -3.69 -3.17
CA ALA A 140 7.85 -2.94 -1.93
C ALA A 140 7.52 -1.46 -2.19
N VAL A 141 8.08 -0.88 -3.27
CA VAL A 141 7.78 0.49 -3.67
C VAL A 141 6.34 0.60 -4.17
N THR A 142 5.90 -0.31 -5.05
CA THR A 142 4.50 -0.39 -5.50
C THR A 142 3.54 -0.60 -4.34
N THR A 143 3.84 -1.53 -3.43
CA THR A 143 3.01 -1.76 -2.23
C THR A 143 2.89 -0.47 -1.42
N GLY A 144 3.98 0.23 -1.14
CA GLY A 144 3.90 1.47 -0.40
C GLY A 144 3.15 2.59 -1.14
N HIS A 145 3.36 2.70 -2.44
CA HIS A 145 2.66 3.63 -3.32
C HIS A 145 1.14 3.42 -3.27
N GLU A 146 0.71 2.17 -3.45
CA GLU A 146 -0.70 1.80 -3.47
C GLU A 146 -1.34 1.81 -2.09
N VAL A 147 -0.75 1.09 -1.14
CA VAL A 147 -1.36 0.86 0.17
C VAL A 147 -1.26 2.09 1.07
N ILE A 148 -0.08 2.70 1.13
CA ILE A 148 0.17 3.83 2.03
C ILE A 148 -0.06 5.16 1.33
N GLY A 149 0.31 5.28 0.06
CA GLY A 149 0.08 6.48 -0.73
C GLY A 149 -1.40 6.71 -1.03
N HIS A 150 -1.98 5.82 -1.85
CA HIS A 150 -3.41 5.89 -2.20
C HIS A 150 -4.32 5.42 -1.06
N GLY A 151 -4.04 4.24 -0.52
CA GLY A 151 -4.93 3.57 0.42
C GLY A 151 -5.20 4.39 1.69
N ARG A 152 -4.15 4.98 2.25
CA ARG A 152 -4.29 5.86 3.42
C ARG A 152 -5.05 7.13 3.09
N SER A 153 -4.68 7.82 2.00
CA SER A 153 -5.26 9.12 1.66
C SER A 153 -6.76 9.01 1.35
N LEU A 154 -7.19 7.90 0.74
CA LEU A 154 -8.60 7.54 0.56
C LEU A 154 -9.29 7.24 1.90
N SER A 155 -8.70 6.41 2.76
CA SER A 155 -9.26 6.09 4.08
C SER A 155 -9.45 7.32 4.98
N LEU A 156 -8.61 8.35 4.83
CA LEU A 156 -8.73 9.62 5.55
C LEU A 156 -9.65 10.64 4.87
N GLY A 157 -10.24 10.29 3.72
CA GLY A 157 -11.15 11.19 3.01
C GLY A 157 -10.46 12.42 2.41
N ARG A 158 -9.15 12.37 2.13
CA ARG A 158 -8.39 13.50 1.54
C ARG A 158 -8.79 13.80 0.09
N GLY A 159 -9.56 12.91 -0.54
CA GLY A 159 -10.13 13.10 -1.87
C GLY A 159 -9.15 12.94 -3.03
N GLN A 160 -9.67 13.05 -4.24
CA GLN A 160 -8.95 12.80 -5.50
C GLN A 160 -7.78 13.77 -5.72
N ALA A 161 -7.89 15.01 -5.24
CA ALA A 161 -6.82 16.01 -5.36
C ALA A 161 -5.51 15.59 -4.68
N ASN A 162 -5.59 14.72 -3.66
CA ASN A 162 -4.42 14.26 -2.91
C ASN A 162 -3.90 12.90 -3.38
N GLN A 163 -4.66 12.14 -4.16
CA GLN A 163 -4.25 10.80 -4.63
C GLN A 163 -2.95 10.85 -5.43
N HIS A 164 -2.80 11.87 -6.26
CA HIS A 164 -1.58 12.04 -7.04
C HIS A 164 -0.36 12.39 -6.17
N ILE A 165 -0.54 13.34 -5.25
CA ILE A 165 0.54 13.92 -4.43
C ILE A 165 1.01 12.95 -3.36
N ASP A 166 0.08 12.34 -2.62
CA ASP A 166 0.40 11.51 -1.47
C ASP A 166 1.08 10.20 -1.89
N ALA A 167 0.66 9.61 -3.01
CA ALA A 167 1.30 8.41 -3.56
C ALA A 167 2.75 8.65 -3.98
N ILE A 168 3.00 9.72 -4.71
CA ILE A 168 4.35 10.05 -5.20
C ILE A 168 5.29 10.44 -4.06
N ARG A 169 4.82 11.23 -3.09
CA ARG A 169 5.63 11.57 -1.91
C ARG A 169 5.94 10.35 -1.05
N THR A 170 4.99 9.42 -0.96
CA THR A 170 5.18 8.16 -0.22
C THR A 170 6.21 7.27 -0.91
N GLU A 171 6.10 7.10 -2.22
CA GLU A 171 7.10 6.39 -3.04
C GLU A 171 8.49 6.99 -2.86
N ASN A 172 8.64 8.31 -2.99
CA ASN A 172 9.93 8.99 -2.83
C ASN A 172 10.52 8.86 -1.42
N LEU A 173 9.67 8.82 -0.39
CA LEU A 173 10.11 8.52 0.97
C LEU A 173 10.69 7.10 1.07
N ILE A 174 10.01 6.12 0.50
CA ILE A 174 10.45 4.72 0.49
C ILE A 174 11.77 4.58 -0.27
N LEU A 175 11.87 5.16 -1.47
CA LEU A 175 13.09 5.15 -2.27
C LEU A 175 14.27 5.74 -1.51
N ARG A 176 14.07 6.85 -0.78
CA ARG A 176 15.10 7.47 0.07
C ARG A 176 15.52 6.56 1.22
N VAL A 177 14.57 5.92 1.89
CA VAL A 177 14.86 4.96 2.97
C VAL A 177 15.64 3.75 2.44
N MET A 178 15.36 3.32 1.21
CA MET A 178 16.10 2.28 0.51
C MET A 178 17.47 2.72 0.00
N GLY A 179 17.84 4.01 0.12
CA GLY A 179 19.09 4.55 -0.40
C GLY A 179 19.14 4.70 -1.94
N ILE A 180 17.98 4.69 -2.60
CA ILE A 180 17.87 4.79 -4.06
C ILE A 180 17.81 6.26 -4.46
N GLY A 181 18.76 6.70 -5.29
CA GLY A 181 18.90 8.08 -5.77
C GLY A 181 17.91 8.51 -6.87
N TYR A 182 16.75 7.87 -6.96
CA TYR A 182 15.71 8.19 -7.95
C TYR A 182 14.62 9.06 -7.30
N ILE A 183 14.12 10.06 -8.03
CA ILE A 183 13.01 10.90 -7.61
C ILE A 183 11.92 10.83 -8.67
N ASN A 184 10.77 10.27 -8.29
CA ASN A 184 9.56 10.36 -9.09
C ASN A 184 8.94 11.74 -8.93
N ASN A 185 8.84 12.52 -10.01
CA ASN A 185 8.27 13.86 -9.97
C ASN A 185 6.76 13.92 -10.27
N GLY A 186 6.11 12.77 -10.51
CA GLY A 186 4.68 12.67 -10.84
C GLY A 186 4.38 12.63 -12.34
N SER A 187 5.32 12.96 -13.22
CA SER A 187 5.07 13.02 -14.67
C SER A 187 4.65 11.68 -15.31
N ASN A 188 5.04 10.56 -14.71
CA ASN A 188 4.69 9.21 -15.14
C ASN A 188 3.56 8.58 -14.32
N HIS A 189 2.93 9.34 -13.42
CA HIS A 189 1.89 8.87 -12.51
C HIS A 189 0.56 9.58 -12.78
N GLY A 190 -0.55 8.85 -12.70
CA GLY A 190 -1.92 9.38 -12.70
C GLY A 190 -2.11 10.55 -13.68
N PRO A 191 -2.61 11.73 -13.25
CA PRO A 191 -2.83 12.92 -14.08
C PRO A 191 -1.68 13.39 -15.00
N ARG A 192 -0.48 12.80 -14.92
CA ARG A 192 0.72 13.14 -15.71
C ARG A 192 1.15 14.58 -15.53
N VAL A 193 1.07 15.06 -14.28
CA VAL A 193 1.44 16.41 -13.89
C VAL A 193 2.65 16.33 -12.95
N ILE A 194 3.56 17.31 -13.05
CA ILE A 194 4.68 17.40 -12.11
C ILE A 194 4.17 17.95 -10.78
N ILE A 195 4.52 17.27 -9.69
CA ILE A 195 4.16 17.70 -8.33
C ILE A 195 5.21 18.68 -7.80
N PRO A 196 4.81 19.81 -7.19
CA PRO A 196 5.73 20.69 -6.49
C PRO A 196 6.31 19.98 -5.25
N ASN A 197 7.63 20.06 -5.10
CA ASN A 197 8.39 19.45 -4.01
C ASN A 197 8.04 17.95 -3.82
N PRO A 198 8.31 17.08 -4.81
CA PRO A 198 7.89 15.68 -4.78
C PRO A 198 8.60 14.87 -3.68
N SER A 199 9.70 15.40 -3.13
CA SER A 199 10.50 14.79 -2.07
C SER A 199 10.11 15.23 -0.66
N ILE A 200 9.18 16.17 -0.49
CA ILE A 200 8.68 16.53 0.84
C ILE A 200 7.96 15.33 1.46
N LEU A 201 7.96 15.25 2.79
CA LEU A 201 7.20 14.23 3.49
C LEU A 201 5.72 14.28 3.07
N PRO A 202 5.05 13.13 2.91
CA PRO A 202 3.63 13.10 2.56
C PRO A 202 2.80 13.92 3.54
N GLY A 203 1.73 14.55 3.04
CA GLY A 203 0.83 15.33 3.88
C GLY A 203 0.02 14.38 4.75
N PHE A 204 0.22 14.44 6.06
CA PHE A 204 -0.44 13.49 6.94
C PHE A 204 -1.62 14.05 7.75
N ARG A 205 -1.93 15.33 7.61
CA ARG A 205 -3.07 16.01 8.23
C ARG A 205 -4.04 16.49 7.16
#